data_AF-A0AAW5IHI9-F1
#
_entry.id   AF-A0AAW5IHI9-F1
#
_cell.length_a   1.000
_cell.length_b   1.000
_cell.length_c   1.000
_cell.angle_alpha   90.00
_cell.angle_beta   90.00
_cell.angle_gamma   90.00
#
_symmetry.space_group_name_H-M   'P 1'
#
loop_
_entity.id
_entity.type
_entity.pdbx_description
1 polymer ?
#
loop_
_entity_poly.entity_id
_entity_poly.type
_entity_poly.pdbx_seq_one_letter_code
_entity_poly.pdbx_strand_id
1 'polypeptide(L)'
;MEIVIERFGSYHHAVSGRLLIDGQHVCDTLEEDVHCLPVGEYALQRNSKLALPYYIRVADADFGVDSVVDSVVDSHVDSHVGSRVSFSRGNGIHGWRNHCIIVGECLHLGFLIHSEECYELLIARIRMQFVRHHAVVVKISRSPDFLEVA
;
A
#
# COMPACT_ATOMS: atom_id res chain seq x y z
N MET A 1 1.74 4.18 -15.51
CA MET A 1 2.88 3.87 -14.62
C MET A 1 2.56 2.58 -13.90
N GLU A 2 3.49 1.65 -13.89
CA GLU A 2 3.36 0.39 -13.15
C GLU A 2 4.16 0.47 -11.86
N ILE A 3 3.50 0.26 -10.73
CA ILE A 3 4.14 0.03 -9.43
C ILE A 3 4.05 -1.46 -9.15
N VAL A 4 5.17 -2.10 -8.85
CA VAL A 4 5.22 -3.50 -8.42
C VAL A 4 5.68 -3.55 -6.97
N ILE A 5 4.96 -4.31 -6.14
CA ILE A 5 5.38 -4.68 -4.80
C ILE A 5 5.73 -6.16 -4.86
N GLU A 6 7.03 -6.48 -4.84
CA GLU A 6 7.52 -7.85 -4.78
C GLU A 6 7.83 -8.21 -3.33
N ARG A 7 6.98 -9.05 -2.72
CA ARG A 7 7.19 -9.54 -1.36
C ARG A 7 8.27 -10.60 -1.37
N PHE A 8 9.30 -10.43 -0.56
CA PHE A 8 10.46 -11.34 -0.53
C PHE A 8 10.63 -12.09 0.80
N GLY A 9 9.89 -11.74 1.85
CA GLY A 9 9.93 -12.52 3.07
C GLY A 9 8.98 -12.04 4.15
N SER A 10 8.87 -12.83 5.21
CA SER A 10 8.13 -12.49 6.41
C SER A 10 8.96 -12.75 7.66
N TYR A 11 8.73 -11.93 8.69
CA TYR A 11 9.34 -12.04 10.00
C TYR A 11 8.35 -11.55 11.06
N HIS A 12 7.98 -12.41 12.02
CA HIS A 12 6.80 -12.21 12.88
C HIS A 12 5.57 -11.84 12.04
N HIS A 13 4.88 -10.77 12.41
CA HIS A 13 3.71 -10.23 11.72
C HIS A 13 4.06 -9.32 10.53
N ALA A 14 5.34 -9.23 10.16
CA ALA A 14 5.81 -8.29 9.14
C ALA A 14 6.08 -8.99 7.81
N VAL A 15 5.53 -8.45 6.73
CA VAL A 15 5.83 -8.88 5.36
C VAL A 15 6.73 -7.83 4.70
N SER A 16 7.94 -8.25 4.35
CA SER A 16 8.94 -7.41 3.70
C SER A 16 8.84 -7.55 2.18
N GLY A 17 8.94 -6.42 1.49
CA GLY A 17 8.90 -6.38 0.03
C GLY A 17 9.76 -5.28 -0.56
N ARG A 18 9.82 -5.25 -1.88
CA ARG A 18 10.49 -4.23 -2.69
C ARG A 18 9.46 -3.54 -3.56
N LEU A 19 9.49 -2.21 -3.58
CA LEU A 19 8.71 -1.41 -4.49
C LEU A 19 9.54 -1.08 -5.72
N LEU A 20 9.05 -1.49 -6.89
CA LEU A 20 9.59 -1.15 -8.18
C LEU A 20 8.63 -0.22 -8.92
N ILE A 21 9.16 0.74 -9.68
CA ILE A 21 8.41 1.53 -10.65
C ILE A 21 8.98 1.23 -12.02
N ASP A 22 8.12 0.77 -12.93
CA ASP A 22 8.48 0.41 -14.30
C ASP A 22 9.74 -0.49 -14.35
N GLY A 23 9.83 -1.44 -13.41
CA GLY A 23 10.93 -2.42 -13.28
C GLY A 23 12.18 -1.94 -12.52
N GLN A 24 12.24 -0.67 -12.10
CA GLN A 24 13.35 -0.14 -11.33
C GLN A 24 13.03 -0.12 -9.83
N HIS A 25 13.92 -0.67 -9.00
CA HIS A 25 13.80 -0.55 -7.54
C HIS A 25 13.77 0.91 -7.11
N VAL A 26 12.83 1.25 -6.24
CA VAL A 26 12.65 2.60 -5.70
C VAL A 26 12.89 2.63 -4.21
N CYS A 27 12.30 1.68 -3.48
CA CYS A 27 12.42 1.55 -2.04
C CYS A 27 11.94 0.16 -1.61
N ASP A 28 12.07 -0.13 -0.33
CA ASP A 28 11.54 -1.33 0.30
C ASP A 28 10.20 -1.03 0.98
N THR A 29 9.43 -2.08 1.21
CA THR A 29 8.08 -2.03 1.77
C THR A 29 7.95 -2.92 2.99
N LEU A 30 7.11 -2.50 3.93
CA LEU A 30 6.71 -3.30 5.07
C LEU A 30 5.19 -3.27 5.24
N GLU A 31 4.60 -4.45 5.30
CA GLU A 31 3.17 -4.67 5.50
C GLU A 31 2.94 -5.50 6.77
N GLU A 32 1.76 -5.39 7.35
CA GLU A 32 1.31 -6.29 8.41
C GLU A 32 0.62 -7.52 7.79
N ASP A 33 1.02 -8.72 8.20
CA ASP A 33 0.61 -10.00 7.60
C ASP A 33 -0.92 -10.16 7.49
N VAL A 34 -1.64 -9.87 8.58
CA VAL A 34 -3.10 -10.01 8.68
C VAL A 34 -3.87 -8.93 7.91
N HIS A 35 -3.22 -7.83 7.54
CA HIS A 35 -3.84 -6.70 6.84
C HIS A 35 -3.26 -6.44 5.44
N CYS A 36 -2.37 -7.31 4.96
CA CYS A 36 -1.79 -7.17 3.63
C CYS A 36 -2.82 -7.50 2.54
N LEU A 37 -2.75 -6.79 1.42
CA LEU A 37 -3.60 -7.14 0.25
C LEU A 37 -3.17 -8.49 -0.32
N PRO A 38 -4.07 -9.27 -0.93
CA PRO A 38 -3.68 -10.46 -1.68
C PRO A 38 -2.68 -10.16 -2.80
N VAL A 39 -2.05 -11.21 -3.35
CA VAL A 39 -1.33 -11.10 -4.62
C VAL A 39 -2.34 -10.80 -5.72
N GLY A 40 -2.03 -9.84 -6.59
CA GLY A 40 -2.97 -9.40 -7.62
C GLY A 40 -2.64 -8.04 -8.23
N GLU A 41 -3.54 -7.58 -9.09
CA GLU A 41 -3.46 -6.27 -9.73
C GLU A 41 -4.55 -5.34 -9.18
N TYR A 42 -4.14 -4.11 -8.89
CA TYR A 42 -4.94 -3.10 -8.21
C TYR A 42 -4.82 -1.76 -8.91
N ALA A 43 -5.85 -0.93 -8.76
CA ALA A 43 -5.82 0.44 -9.24
C ALA A 43 -5.46 1.39 -8.09
N LEU A 44 -4.60 2.36 -8.36
CA LEU A 44 -4.37 3.46 -7.44
C LEU A 44 -5.37 4.59 -7.72
N GLN A 45 -6.02 5.11 -6.68
CA GLN A 45 -7.00 6.18 -6.79
C GLN A 45 -6.61 7.38 -5.93
N ARG A 46 -6.99 8.58 -6.38
CA ARG A 46 -6.84 9.82 -5.62
C ARG A 46 -7.81 9.83 -4.45
N ASN A 47 -7.32 10.29 -3.31
CA ASN A 47 -8.12 10.60 -2.15
C ASN A 47 -8.25 12.11 -1.98
N SER A 48 -9.44 12.65 -2.19
CA SER A 48 -9.69 14.09 -2.03
C SER A 48 -10.02 14.50 -0.59
N LYS A 49 -10.25 13.53 0.32
CA LYS A 49 -10.83 13.78 1.65
C LYS A 49 -10.00 13.28 2.83
N LEU A 50 -8.91 12.53 2.63
CA LEU A 50 -8.09 11.98 3.71
C LEU A 50 -6.68 12.57 3.76
N ALA A 51 -6.03 12.39 4.91
CA ALA A 51 -4.63 12.79 5.14
C ALA A 51 -3.62 12.07 4.24
N LEU A 52 -3.97 10.88 3.72
CA LEU A 52 -3.17 10.15 2.74
C LEU A 52 -3.79 10.37 1.34
N PRO A 53 -3.03 10.92 0.38
CA PRO A 53 -3.58 11.43 -0.88
C PRO A 53 -3.94 10.35 -1.91
N TYR A 54 -3.53 9.10 -1.68
CA TYR A 54 -3.80 7.97 -2.58
C TYR A 54 -4.14 6.71 -1.79
N TYR A 55 -5.02 5.90 -2.36
CA TYR A 55 -5.33 4.56 -1.85
C TYR A 55 -5.39 3.56 -2.99
N ILE A 56 -5.01 2.33 -2.67
CA ILE A 56 -5.08 1.14 -3.51
C ILE A 56 -6.48 0.56 -3.32
N ARG A 57 -7.17 0.33 -4.44
CA ARG A 57 -8.46 -0.35 -4.49
C ARG A 57 -8.30 -1.57 -5.38
N VAL A 58 -9.02 -2.65 -5.06
CA VAL A 58 -9.27 -3.70 -6.04
C VAL A 58 -9.86 -3.03 -7.28
N ALA A 59 -9.36 -3.37 -8.47
CA ALA A 59 -10.02 -2.96 -9.70
C ALA A 59 -11.37 -3.71 -9.74
N ASP A 60 -12.40 -3.13 -9.13
CA ASP A 60 -13.68 -3.80 -8.95
C ASP A 60 -14.25 -4.19 -10.31
N ALA A 61 -14.71 -5.44 -10.39
CA ALA A 61 -15.92 -5.75 -11.12
C ALA A 61 -17.02 -4.81 -10.60
N ASP A 62 -17.42 -3.84 -11.41
CA ASP A 62 -18.61 -2.98 -11.32
C ASP A 62 -19.27 -2.85 -9.93
N PHE A 63 -18.74 -1.98 -9.06
CA PHE A 63 -19.55 -1.35 -8.02
C PHE A 63 -19.70 0.13 -8.31
N GLY A 64 -20.86 0.45 -8.88
CA GLY A 64 -21.26 1.77 -9.35
C GLY A 64 -21.52 2.79 -8.25
N VAL A 65 -21.33 4.04 -8.66
CA VAL A 65 -21.99 5.29 -8.25
C VAL A 65 -21.88 5.71 -6.78
N ASP A 66 -21.37 6.94 -6.61
CA ASP A 66 -21.38 7.78 -5.40
C ASP A 66 -22.59 7.58 -4.48
N SER A 67 -22.34 7.48 -3.18
CA SER A 67 -23.31 7.87 -2.16
C SER A 67 -22.62 8.56 -1.00
N VAL A 68 -22.84 9.87 -0.95
CA VAL A 68 -22.76 10.69 0.26
C VAL A 68 -23.83 10.18 1.23
N VAL A 69 -23.45 9.74 2.43
CA VAL A 69 -24.34 9.79 3.60
C VAL A 69 -23.51 10.03 4.86
N ASP A 70 -23.66 11.23 5.42
CA ASP A 70 -23.54 11.45 6.86
C ASP A 70 -24.62 10.61 7.54
N SER A 71 -24.29 9.77 8.52
CA SER A 71 -25.14 9.48 9.68
C SER A 71 -24.42 8.59 10.70
N VAL A 72 -24.37 9.12 11.92
CA VAL A 72 -24.08 8.46 13.19
C VAL A 72 -25.17 7.42 13.48
N VAL A 73 -24.84 6.13 13.60
CA VAL A 73 -25.43 5.20 14.59
C VAL A 73 -24.68 3.85 14.63
N ASP A 74 -24.54 3.39 15.85
CA ASP A 74 -23.93 2.16 16.35
C ASP A 74 -24.70 0.90 15.89
N SER A 75 -24.05 -0.01 15.16
CA SER A 75 -24.46 -1.42 15.07
C SER A 75 -23.37 -2.30 14.43
N HIS A 76 -23.06 -3.41 15.10
CA HIS A 76 -22.21 -4.50 14.62
C HIS A 76 -22.81 -5.14 13.36
N VAL A 77 -22.44 -4.59 12.20
CA VAL A 77 -22.59 -5.24 10.90
C VAL A 77 -21.22 -5.24 10.26
N ASP A 78 -20.75 -6.44 9.95
CA ASP A 78 -19.50 -6.76 9.27
C ASP A 78 -19.51 -6.06 7.91
N SER A 79 -19.09 -4.81 7.93
CA SER A 79 -19.07 -3.95 6.77
C SER A 79 -17.76 -4.26 6.07
N HIS A 80 -17.87 -4.90 4.91
CA HIS A 80 -16.91 -4.82 3.83
C HIS A 80 -16.72 -3.33 3.43
N VAL A 81 -16.16 -2.52 4.33
CA VAL A 81 -15.46 -1.29 3.99
C VAL A 81 -14.32 -1.78 3.13
N GLY A 82 -14.50 -1.75 1.81
CA GLY A 82 -13.51 -2.24 0.85
C GLY A 82 -12.15 -1.73 1.28
N SER A 83 -11.28 -2.64 1.72
CA SER A 83 -10.11 -2.30 2.52
C SER A 83 -9.21 -1.38 1.71
N ARG A 84 -9.24 -0.08 2.03
CA ARG A 84 -8.48 0.96 1.33
C ARG A 84 -7.07 0.95 1.90
N VAL A 85 -6.14 0.38 1.17
CA VAL A 85 -4.73 0.35 1.57
C VAL A 85 -4.01 1.57 1.04
N SER A 86 -3.21 2.24 1.87
CA SER A 86 -2.46 3.44 1.46
C SER A 86 -0.96 3.25 1.70
N PHE A 87 -0.14 3.93 0.91
CA PHE A 87 1.28 4.07 1.25
C PHE A 87 1.42 4.99 2.48
N SER A 88 2.40 4.70 3.33
CA SER A 88 2.67 5.50 4.53
C SER A 88 4.17 5.56 4.85
N ARG A 89 4.53 6.54 5.67
CA ARG A 89 5.81 6.58 6.39
C ARG A 89 5.66 5.87 7.74
N GLY A 90 6.75 5.31 8.26
CA GLY A 90 6.74 4.61 9.54
C GLY A 90 8.11 4.03 9.90
N ASN A 91 8.26 3.65 11.17
CA ASN A 91 9.51 3.12 11.73
C ASN A 91 9.42 1.59 11.91
N GLY A 92 8.99 0.88 10.87
CA GLY A 92 8.76 -0.57 10.93
C GLY A 92 7.51 -0.97 11.70
N ILE A 93 7.54 -2.14 12.35
CA ILE A 93 6.39 -2.78 13.01
C ILE A 93 5.68 -1.92 14.06
N HIS A 94 6.38 -0.96 14.68
CA HIS A 94 5.82 -0.06 15.69
C HIS A 94 5.02 1.12 15.11
N GLY A 95 5.14 1.35 13.79
CA GLY A 95 4.44 2.42 13.08
C GLY A 95 3.19 1.95 12.34
N TRP A 96 2.83 0.66 12.44
CA TRP A 96 1.68 0.10 11.73
C TRP A 96 0.39 0.82 12.11
N ARG A 97 -0.27 1.33 11.09
CA ARG A 97 -1.67 1.74 11.14
C ARG A 97 -2.40 0.77 10.22
N ASN A 98 -3.49 0.16 10.70
CA ASN A 98 -4.26 -0.83 9.96
C ASN A 98 -4.42 -0.41 8.48
N HIS A 99 -4.19 -1.33 7.56
CA HIS A 99 -4.33 -1.10 6.11
C HIS A 99 -3.35 -0.07 5.51
N CYS A 100 -2.06 -0.18 5.82
CA CYS A 100 -1.03 0.59 5.11
C CYS A 100 0.17 -0.25 4.68
N ILE A 101 0.83 0.23 3.64
CA ILE A 101 2.13 -0.27 3.16
C ILE A 101 3.16 0.80 3.52
N ILE A 102 3.99 0.53 4.52
CA ILE A 102 5.06 1.44 4.89
C ILE A 102 6.15 1.36 3.83
N VAL A 103 6.68 2.51 3.40
CA VAL A 103 7.81 2.59 2.46
C VAL A 103 9.04 3.19 3.12
N GLY A 104 10.23 2.72 2.74
CA GLY A 104 11.51 3.18 3.28
C GLY A 104 12.68 2.38 2.74
N GLU A 105 13.87 2.57 3.30
CA GLU A 105 15.04 1.74 3.02
C GLU A 105 15.13 0.62 4.04
N CYS A 106 15.27 -0.63 3.61
CA CYS A 106 15.37 -1.77 4.51
C CYS A 106 16.75 -1.81 5.17
N LEU A 107 16.75 -1.83 6.52
CA LEU A 107 17.97 -1.96 7.32
C LEU A 107 18.10 -3.35 7.94
N HIS A 108 17.01 -3.89 8.48
CA HIS A 108 16.95 -5.18 9.18
C HIS A 108 15.53 -5.75 9.13
N LEU A 109 15.35 -7.05 9.39
CA LEU A 109 14.05 -7.74 9.35
C LEU A 109 12.99 -6.97 10.16
N GLY A 110 11.99 -6.41 9.49
CA GLY A 110 10.91 -5.63 10.13
C GLY A 110 11.20 -4.15 10.40
N PHE A 111 12.34 -3.61 9.96
CA PHE A 111 12.73 -2.20 10.16
C PHE A 111 13.05 -1.49 8.84
N LEU A 112 12.34 -0.38 8.61
CA LEU A 112 12.59 0.58 7.54
C LEU A 112 13.15 1.89 8.12
N ILE A 113 14.20 2.41 7.48
CA ILE A 113 14.76 3.74 7.75
C ILE A 113 14.46 4.68 6.57
N HIS A 114 14.72 5.98 6.74
CA HIS A 114 14.50 7.00 5.70
C HIS A 114 13.06 6.99 5.10
N SER A 115 12.08 6.54 5.90
CA SER A 115 10.70 6.34 5.41
C SER A 115 10.02 7.63 5.01
N GLU A 116 10.36 8.75 5.64
CA GLU A 116 9.84 10.07 5.28
C GLU A 116 10.30 10.52 3.88
N GLU A 117 11.61 10.45 3.61
CA GLU A 117 12.16 10.83 2.29
C GLU A 117 11.65 9.90 1.18
N CYS A 118 11.67 8.59 1.43
CA CYS A 118 11.14 7.59 0.49
C CYS A 118 9.66 7.84 0.17
N TYR A 119 8.84 8.13 1.20
CA TYR A 119 7.43 8.42 1.04
C TYR A 119 7.21 9.69 0.21
N GLU A 120 7.86 10.80 0.54
CA GLU A 120 7.70 12.06 -0.20
C GLU A 120 8.10 11.92 -1.68
N LEU A 121 9.20 11.20 -1.96
CA LEU A 121 9.63 10.93 -3.34
C LEU A 121 8.62 10.06 -4.09
N LEU A 122 8.11 9.00 -3.47
CA LEU A 122 7.10 8.13 -4.07
C LEU A 122 5.80 8.91 -4.38
N ILE A 123 5.31 9.67 -3.41
CA ILE A 123 4.09 10.48 -3.54
C ILE A 123 4.25 11.55 -4.61
N ALA A 124 5.42 12.20 -4.71
CA ALA A 124 5.72 13.15 -5.77
C ALA A 124 5.65 12.49 -7.16
N ARG A 125 6.25 11.29 -7.33
CA ARG A 125 6.21 10.53 -8.59
C ARG A 125 4.77 10.14 -8.97
N ILE A 126 4.01 9.59 -8.02
CA ILE A 126 2.59 9.24 -8.21
C ILE A 126 1.78 10.48 -8.62
N ARG A 127 1.98 11.60 -7.91
CA ARG A 127 1.29 12.86 -8.19
C ARG A 127 1.48 13.32 -9.63
N MET A 128 2.70 13.23 -10.16
CA MET A 128 2.99 13.61 -11.54
C MET A 128 2.22 12.76 -12.54
N GLN A 129 2.01 11.47 -12.29
CA GLN A 129 1.23 10.61 -13.20
C GLN A 129 -0.23 11.03 -13.26
N PHE A 130 -0.85 11.32 -12.13
CA PHE A 130 -2.23 11.78 -12.14
C PHE A 130 -2.40 13.19 -12.71
N VAL A 131 -1.41 14.08 -12.56
CA VAL A 131 -1.43 15.40 -13.24
C VAL A 131 -1.39 15.22 -14.76
N ARG A 132 -0.72 14.17 -15.25
CA ARG A 132 -0.66 13.80 -16.68
C ARG A 132 -1.86 12.96 -17.14
N HIS A 133 -2.88 12.77 -16.29
CA HIS A 133 -4.03 11.90 -16.55
C HIS A 133 -3.67 10.45 -16.92
N HIS A 134 -2.52 9.97 -16.44
CA HIS A 134 -2.11 8.59 -16.62
C HIS A 134 -2.62 7.71 -15.48
N ALA A 135 -3.12 6.51 -15.83
CA ALA A 135 -3.45 5.49 -14.86
C ALA A 135 -2.18 4.97 -14.15
N VAL A 136 -2.35 4.67 -12.86
CA VAL A 136 -1.32 4.03 -12.03
C VAL A 136 -1.86 2.69 -11.56
N VAL A 137 -1.16 1.64 -11.96
CA VAL A 137 -1.49 0.25 -11.62
C VAL A 137 -0.51 -0.21 -10.55
N VAL A 138 -1.02 -0.92 -9.53
CA VAL A 138 -0.22 -1.54 -8.48
C VAL A 138 -0.34 -3.05 -8.60
N LYS A 139 0.76 -3.73 -8.85
CA LYS A 139 0.84 -5.19 -8.88
C LYS A 139 1.53 -5.69 -7.63
N ILE A 140 0.89 -6.60 -6.91
CA ILE A 140 1.45 -7.26 -5.74
C ILE A 140 1.80 -8.67 -6.14
N SER A 141 3.06 -9.06 -5.92
CA SER A 141 3.58 -10.38 -6.26
C SER A 141 4.40 -10.94 -5.10
N ARG A 142 4.61 -12.25 -5.13
CA ARG A 142 5.47 -12.96 -4.18
C ARG A 142 6.70 -13.45 -4.94
N SER A 143 7.89 -13.13 -4.43
CA SER A 143 9.15 -13.64 -4.95
C SER A 143 9.19 -15.17 -4.87
N PRO A 144 9.79 -15.87 -5.85
CA PRO A 144 9.98 -17.31 -5.79
C PRO A 144 10.88 -17.73 -4.61
N ASP A 145 11.80 -16.86 -4.19
CA ASP A 145 12.75 -17.10 -3.11
C ASP A 145 12.25 -16.53 -1.76
N PHE A 146 10.93 -16.57 -1.54
CA PHE A 146 10.32 -15.97 -0.36
C PHE A 146 10.87 -16.60 0.93
N LEU A 147 11.45 -15.76 1.80
CA LEU A 147 12.04 -16.18 3.07
C LEU A 147 11.03 -16.06 4.21
N GLU A 148 10.65 -17.18 4.79
CA GLU A 148 9.83 -17.22 6.02
C GLU A 148 10.76 -17.40 7.22
N VAL A 149 10.93 -16.33 7.99
CA VAL A 149 11.78 -16.34 9.19
C VAL A 149 10.87 -16.38 10.41
N ALA A 150 10.93 -17.51 11.13
CA ALA A 150 10.17 -17.77 12.36
C ALA A 150 10.60 -16.89 13.53
#